data_AF-A0A974YQ25-F1
#
_entry.id   AF-A0A974YQ25-F1
#
_cell.length_a   1.000
_cell.length_b   1.000
_cell.length_c   1.000
_cell.angle_alpha   90.00
_cell.angle_beta   90.00
_cell.angle_gamma   90.00
#
_symmetry.space_group_name_H-M   'P 1'
#
loop_
_entity.id
_entity.type
_entity.pdbx_description
1 polymer ?
#
loop_
_entity_poly.entity_id
_entity_poly.type
_entity_poly.pdbx_seq_one_letter_code
_entity_poly.pdbx_strand_id
1 'polypeptide(L)'
;MFKIAKTNLSAPFVPGSLELDDADNELLTQYCVTERWTGDLSNGLFRLGDKAAKTHGLHERDCGLLNLIRCYEPLDRTRVLELFEQASTTCSSFCFSTTINVAGVPRQPVFCVGESTGIEQKYAGLIIGVFIFPRFQVELPAYSMKRQ
;
A
#
# COMPACT_ATOMS: atom_id res chain seq x y z
N MET A 1 4.73 -13.34 -5.76
CA MET A 1 4.70 -12.95 -7.19
C MET A 1 4.31 -11.48 -7.23
N PHE A 2 5.19 -10.64 -7.74
CA PHE A 2 5.03 -9.18 -7.78
C PHE A 2 4.42 -8.78 -9.13
N LYS A 3 3.41 -7.89 -9.13
CA LYS A 3 2.81 -7.35 -10.35
C LYS A 3 2.69 -5.85 -10.21
N ILE A 4 3.44 -5.11 -11.02
CA ILE A 4 3.31 -3.66 -11.16
C ILE A 4 2.51 -3.39 -12.41
N ALA A 5 1.42 -2.65 -12.26
CA ALA A 5 0.79 -1.97 -13.38
C ALA A 5 1.01 -0.47 -13.20
N LYS A 6 1.59 0.14 -14.22
CA LYS A 6 1.72 1.58 -14.41
C LYS A 6 0.79 1.95 -15.53
N THR A 7 -0.08 2.93 -15.33
CA THR A 7 -0.93 3.41 -16.42
C THR A 7 -1.34 4.86 -16.20
N ASN A 8 -1.24 5.67 -17.24
CA ASN A 8 -1.91 6.97 -17.33
C ASN A 8 -3.34 6.81 -17.90
N LEU A 9 -3.72 5.57 -18.24
CA LEU A 9 -5.03 5.19 -18.74
C LEU A 9 -5.77 4.47 -17.61
N SER A 10 -6.77 5.12 -17.03
CA SER A 10 -7.72 4.45 -16.16
C SER A 10 -8.49 3.41 -16.97
N ALA A 11 -8.56 2.17 -16.51
CA ALA A 11 -9.48 1.21 -17.09
C ALA A 11 -10.90 1.79 -16.98
N PRO A 12 -11.74 1.68 -18.02
CA PRO A 12 -13.12 2.11 -17.92
C PRO A 12 -13.81 1.35 -16.79
N PHE A 13 -14.65 2.03 -16.03
CA PHE A 13 -15.49 1.38 -15.02
C PHE A 13 -16.32 0.31 -15.72
N VAL A 14 -16.32 -0.90 -15.17
CA VAL A 14 -17.21 -1.96 -15.66
C VAL A 14 -18.61 -1.63 -15.14
N PRO A 15 -19.65 -1.59 -16.00
CA PRO A 15 -21.02 -1.33 -15.53
C PRO A 15 -21.40 -2.27 -14.38
N GLY A 16 -21.91 -1.71 -13.29
CA GLY A 16 -22.23 -2.44 -12.05
C GLY A 16 -21.07 -2.59 -11.06
N SER A 17 -19.82 -2.32 -11.44
CA SER A 17 -18.66 -2.50 -10.53
C SER A 17 -18.53 -1.45 -9.42
N LEU A 18 -19.38 -0.43 -9.44
CA LEU A 18 -19.47 0.60 -8.40
C LEU A 18 -20.53 0.26 -7.35
N GLU A 19 -21.39 -0.73 -7.64
CA GLU A 19 -22.41 -1.23 -6.72
C GLU A 19 -21.76 -2.36 -5.92
N LEU A 20 -21.21 -2.00 -4.76
CA LEU A 20 -20.83 -2.99 -3.74
C LEU A 20 -22.11 -3.35 -2.99
N ASP A 21 -22.60 -4.57 -3.18
CA ASP A 21 -23.69 -5.09 -2.36
C ASP A 21 -23.18 -5.56 -0.99
N ASP A 22 -24.11 -5.89 -0.09
CA ASP A 22 -23.78 -6.33 1.26
C ASP A 22 -22.98 -7.66 1.26
N ALA A 23 -23.21 -8.54 0.28
CA ALA A 23 -22.53 -9.83 0.18
C ALA A 23 -21.07 -9.65 -0.27
N ASP A 24 -20.81 -8.78 -1.25
CA ASP A 24 -19.46 -8.43 -1.69
C ASP A 24 -18.66 -7.76 -0.55
N ASN A 25 -19.31 -6.90 0.24
CA ASN A 25 -18.70 -6.29 1.41
C ASN A 25 -18.40 -7.33 2.51
N GLU A 26 -19.32 -8.28 2.75
CA GLU A 26 -19.09 -9.40 3.66
C GLU A 26 -17.89 -10.24 3.23
N LEU A 27 -17.79 -10.59 1.94
CA LEU A 27 -16.64 -11.32 1.39
C LEU A 27 -15.33 -10.51 1.56
N LEU A 28 -15.32 -9.23 1.20
CA LEU A 28 -14.15 -8.37 1.38
C LEU A 28 -13.72 -8.28 2.84
N THR A 29 -14.65 -8.14 3.78
CA THR A 29 -14.35 -8.06 5.21
C THR A 29 -13.94 -9.40 5.82
N GLN A 30 -14.46 -10.52 5.28
CA GLN A 30 -14.09 -11.89 5.65
C GLN A 30 -12.67 -12.24 5.24
N TYR A 31 -12.24 -11.84 4.04
CA TYR A 31 -10.92 -12.22 3.50
C TYR A 31 -9.85 -11.16 3.68
N CYS A 32 -10.24 -9.90 3.80
CA CYS A 32 -9.32 -8.78 3.81
C CYS A 32 -9.62 -7.77 4.93
N VAL A 33 -8.59 -7.00 5.26
CA VAL A 33 -8.72 -5.70 5.91
C VAL A 33 -8.40 -4.65 4.86
N THR A 34 -9.34 -3.75 4.57
CA THR A 34 -9.13 -2.63 3.67
C THR A 34 -9.05 -1.34 4.48
N GLU A 35 -8.12 -0.45 4.13
CA GLU A 35 -8.00 0.83 4.81
C GLU A 35 -7.41 1.91 3.91
N ARG A 36 -8.02 3.11 3.95
CA ARG A 36 -7.57 4.29 3.21
C ARG A 36 -6.32 4.89 3.85
N TRP A 37 -5.48 5.47 3.01
CA TRP A 37 -4.39 6.35 3.41
C TRP A 37 -4.30 7.57 2.48
N THR A 38 -3.61 8.61 2.92
CA THR A 38 -3.34 9.83 2.14
C THR A 38 -1.89 10.27 2.30
N GLY A 39 -1.25 10.74 1.24
CA GLY A 39 0.08 11.37 1.24
C GLY A 39 -0.04 12.83 0.83
N ASP A 40 0.49 13.73 1.66
CA ASP A 40 0.52 15.17 1.39
C ASP A 40 1.86 15.54 0.72
N LEU A 41 1.80 15.97 -0.53
CA LEU A 41 3.00 16.30 -1.30
C LEU A 41 3.66 17.62 -0.83
N SER A 42 2.97 18.45 -0.03
CA SER A 42 3.56 19.69 0.51
C SER A 42 4.62 19.43 1.57
N ASN A 43 4.44 18.37 2.36
CA ASN A 43 5.25 18.07 3.55
C ASN A 43 5.85 16.65 3.52
N GLY A 44 5.48 15.83 2.54
CA GLY A 44 5.97 14.46 2.39
C GLY A 44 5.45 13.48 3.45
N LEU A 45 4.37 13.82 4.16
CA LEU A 45 3.78 13.00 5.20
C LEU A 45 2.63 12.14 4.65
N PHE A 46 2.63 10.89 5.08
CA PHE A 46 1.57 9.93 4.85
C PHE A 46 0.76 9.78 6.12
N ARG A 47 -0.55 9.93 6.01
CA ARG A 47 -1.52 9.63 7.06
C ARG A 47 -2.20 8.31 6.77
N LEU A 48 -1.92 7.34 7.62
CA LEU A 48 -2.50 6.00 7.59
C LEU A 48 -3.76 5.92 8.44
N GLY A 49 -4.56 4.87 8.23
CA GLY A 49 -5.53 4.45 9.23
C GLY A 49 -4.88 3.63 10.35
N ASP A 50 -5.66 3.36 11.40
CA ASP A 50 -5.15 2.72 12.62
C ASP A 50 -4.68 1.29 12.36
N LYS A 51 -5.35 0.56 11.47
CA LYS A 51 -5.01 -0.84 11.16
C LYS A 51 -3.73 -0.88 10.34
N ALA A 52 -3.61 -0.04 9.33
CA ALA A 52 -2.44 0.06 8.47
C ALA A 52 -1.21 0.50 9.27
N ALA A 53 -1.32 1.50 10.15
CA ALA A 53 -0.19 1.90 11.01
C ALA A 53 0.29 0.73 11.87
N LYS A 54 -0.63 0.03 12.54
CA LYS A 54 -0.32 -1.16 13.37
C LYS A 54 0.29 -2.29 12.54
N THR A 55 -0.28 -2.60 11.38
CA THR A 55 0.20 -3.67 10.50
C THR A 55 1.60 -3.37 9.95
N HIS A 56 1.91 -2.10 9.69
CA HIS A 56 3.26 -1.66 9.30
C HIS A 56 4.22 -1.51 10.50
N GLY A 57 3.77 -1.73 11.74
CA GLY A 57 4.63 -1.58 12.93
C GLY A 57 5.02 -0.13 13.24
N LEU A 58 4.21 0.83 12.79
CA LEU A 58 4.43 2.26 13.02
C LEU A 58 3.77 2.70 14.34
N HIS A 59 4.46 3.57 15.09
CA HIS A 59 3.94 4.09 16.35
C HIS A 59 2.83 5.13 16.14
N GLU A 60 2.99 5.97 15.11
CA GLU A 60 2.07 7.03 14.75
C GLU A 60 1.43 6.74 13.40
N ARG A 61 0.25 7.33 13.18
CA ARG A 61 -0.47 7.25 11.90
C ARG A 61 0.16 8.13 10.83
N ASP A 62 0.82 9.20 11.24
CA ASP A 62 1.53 10.10 10.35
C ASP A 62 2.99 9.64 10.25
N CYS A 63 3.48 9.41 9.03
CA CYS A 63 4.84 8.94 8.81
C CYS A 63 5.41 9.45 7.49
N GLY A 64 6.73 9.60 7.40
CA GLY A 64 7.39 9.86 6.11
C GLY A 64 7.45 8.61 5.23
N LEU A 65 7.55 8.80 3.91
CA LEU A 65 7.63 7.72 2.92
C LEU A 65 8.68 6.65 3.28
N LEU A 66 9.88 7.07 3.70
CA LEU A 66 10.94 6.11 4.02
C LEU A 66 10.62 5.23 5.23
N ASN A 67 9.85 5.74 6.20
CA ASN A 67 9.41 4.94 7.35
C ASN A 67 8.44 3.84 6.88
N LEU A 68 7.52 4.18 5.97
CA LEU A 68 6.60 3.23 5.36
C LEU A 68 7.36 2.14 4.54
N ILE A 69 8.25 2.55 3.64
CA ILE A 69 8.98 1.65 2.74
C ILE A 69 9.89 0.67 3.50
N ARG A 70 10.49 1.09 4.63
CA ARG A 70 11.33 0.22 5.46
C ARG A 70 10.59 -1.01 5.99
N CYS A 71 9.28 -0.95 6.09
CA CYS A 71 8.45 -2.04 6.56
C CYS A 71 8.27 -3.14 5.50
N TYR A 72 8.60 -2.90 4.23
CA TYR A 72 8.42 -3.89 3.16
C TYR A 72 9.63 -4.81 2.98
N GLU A 73 9.41 -5.93 2.28
CA GLU A 73 10.44 -6.87 1.84
C GLU A 73 11.61 -6.12 1.19
N PRO A 74 12.85 -6.28 1.70
CA PRO A 74 14.04 -5.60 1.19
C PRO A 74 14.17 -5.55 -0.33
N LEU A 75 13.84 -6.65 -1.02
CA LEU A 75 13.94 -6.75 -2.48
C LEU A 75 12.92 -5.87 -3.23
N ASP A 76 11.80 -5.52 -2.60
CA ASP A 76 10.73 -4.74 -3.22
C ASP A 76 10.86 -3.23 -2.95
N ARG A 77 11.63 -2.82 -1.93
CA ARG A 77 11.68 -1.44 -1.41
C ARG A 77 12.01 -0.40 -2.47
N THR A 78 13.07 -0.62 -3.25
CA THR A 78 13.49 0.30 -4.32
C THR A 78 12.36 0.54 -5.31
N ARG A 79 11.68 -0.53 -5.70
CA ARG A 79 10.65 -0.45 -6.72
C ARG A 79 9.37 0.21 -6.20
N VAL A 80 8.99 -0.03 -4.95
CA VAL A 80 7.86 0.67 -4.32
C VAL A 80 8.19 2.16 -4.15
N LEU A 81 9.43 2.50 -3.79
CA LEU A 81 9.88 3.88 -3.69
C LEU A 81 9.74 4.63 -5.04
N GLU A 82 10.22 4.03 -6.13
CA GLU A 82 10.10 4.60 -7.48
C GLU A 82 8.64 4.90 -7.88
N LEU A 83 7.67 4.09 -7.43
CA LEU A 83 6.25 4.34 -7.70
C LEU A 83 5.76 5.61 -7.00
N PHE A 84 6.12 5.80 -5.73
CA PHE A 84 5.74 6.99 -4.98
C PHE A 84 6.46 8.25 -5.48
N GLU A 85 7.73 8.14 -5.85
CA GLU A 85 8.48 9.24 -6.47
C GLU A 85 7.83 9.68 -7.78
N GLN A 86 7.45 8.73 -8.64
CA GLN A 86 6.72 9.05 -9.87
C GLN A 86 5.36 9.69 -9.57
N ALA A 87 4.59 9.12 -8.64
CA ALA A 87 3.30 9.67 -8.23
C ALA A 87 3.41 11.07 -7.64
N SER A 88 4.55 11.44 -7.05
CA SER A 88 4.80 12.80 -6.52
C SER A 88 5.18 13.83 -7.58
N THR A 89 5.62 13.40 -8.77
CA THR A 89 6.12 14.27 -9.84
C THR A 89 5.15 14.40 -11.00
N THR A 90 4.30 13.40 -11.23
CA THR A 90 3.33 13.41 -12.32
C THR A 90 2.04 12.73 -11.85
N CYS A 91 0.89 13.33 -12.19
CA CYS A 91 -0.43 12.74 -11.96
C CYS A 91 -0.46 11.33 -12.57
N SER A 92 -0.55 10.31 -11.72
CA SER A 92 -0.54 8.92 -12.16
C SER A 92 -1.23 8.01 -11.17
N SER A 93 -1.80 6.92 -11.68
CA SER A 93 -2.30 5.81 -10.88
C SER A 93 -1.25 4.71 -10.81
N PHE A 94 -1.17 4.03 -9.67
CA PHE A 94 -0.23 2.95 -9.44
C PHE A 94 -0.85 1.85 -8.59
N CYS A 95 -0.29 0.65 -8.70
CA CYS A 95 -0.52 -0.41 -7.74
C CYS A 95 0.74 -1.25 -7.51
N PHE A 96 0.82 -1.84 -6.32
CA PHE A 96 1.85 -2.81 -5.99
C PHE A 96 1.31 -3.87 -5.03
N SER A 97 2.01 -4.99 -4.97
CA SER A 97 1.82 -6.03 -3.96
C SER A 97 3.18 -6.34 -3.35
N THR A 98 3.30 -6.40 -2.03
CA THR A 98 4.55 -6.78 -1.36
C THR A 98 4.21 -7.48 -0.05
N THR A 99 5.23 -7.72 0.77
CA THR A 99 5.08 -8.30 2.10
C THR A 99 5.68 -7.35 3.12
N ILE A 100 4.92 -7.08 4.18
CA ILE A 100 5.39 -6.36 5.35
C ILE A 100 6.26 -7.32 6.18
N ASN A 101 7.47 -6.86 6.48
CA ASN A 101 8.50 -7.55 7.23
C ASN A 101 8.95 -6.67 8.40
N VAL A 102 8.23 -6.79 9.52
CA VAL A 102 8.52 -6.13 10.79
C VAL A 102 9.11 -7.17 11.75
N ALA A 103 10.20 -6.81 12.44
CA ALA A 103 10.88 -7.72 13.34
C ALA A 103 9.93 -8.23 14.45
N GLY A 104 9.92 -9.55 14.68
CA GLY A 104 9.10 -10.17 15.72
C GLY A 104 7.61 -10.35 15.36
N VAL A 105 7.20 -9.99 14.14
CA VAL A 105 5.81 -10.13 13.66
C VAL A 105 5.79 -11.08 12.45
N PRO A 106 4.79 -11.97 12.32
CA PRO A 106 4.62 -12.76 11.11
C PRO A 106 4.48 -11.88 9.87
N ARG A 107 4.98 -12.35 8.74
CA ARG A 107 5.00 -11.57 7.51
C ARG A 107 3.58 -11.39 6.99
N GLN A 108 3.21 -10.15 6.66
CA GLN A 108 1.85 -9.82 6.23
C GLN A 108 1.84 -9.36 4.77
N PRO A 109 1.17 -10.06 3.84
CA PRO A 109 0.97 -9.56 2.49
C PRO A 109 0.18 -8.25 2.50
N VAL A 110 0.53 -7.36 1.59
CA VAL A 110 -0.19 -6.10 1.37
C VAL A 110 -0.32 -5.83 -0.12
N PHE A 111 -1.50 -5.41 -0.53
CA PHE A 111 -1.73 -4.78 -1.83
C PHE A 111 -2.00 -3.31 -1.60
N CYS A 112 -1.50 -2.47 -2.50
CA CYS A 112 -1.75 -1.05 -2.49
C CYS A 112 -2.21 -0.62 -3.88
N VAL A 113 -3.26 0.17 -3.92
CA VAL A 113 -3.68 0.93 -5.10
C VAL A 113 -3.75 2.38 -4.70
N GLY A 114 -3.19 3.26 -5.51
CA GLY A 114 -3.22 4.68 -5.25
C GLY A 114 -3.15 5.50 -6.52
N GLU A 115 -3.45 6.78 -6.36
CA GLU A 115 -3.35 7.77 -7.42
C GLU A 115 -2.92 9.11 -6.85
N SER A 116 -2.22 9.89 -7.65
CA SER A 116 -1.90 11.28 -7.34
C SER A 116 -2.82 12.25 -8.07
N THR A 117 -3.20 13.31 -7.37
CA THR A 117 -4.12 14.35 -7.84
C THR A 117 -3.56 15.73 -7.50
N GLY A 118 -3.94 16.75 -8.29
CA GLY A 118 -3.68 18.15 -7.94
C GLY A 118 -2.25 18.67 -8.17
N ILE A 119 -1.37 17.89 -8.81
CA ILE A 119 0.04 18.28 -9.06
C ILE A 119 0.16 19.48 -10.03
N GLU A 120 -0.85 19.73 -10.86
CA GLU A 120 -0.78 20.72 -11.96
C GLU A 120 -1.37 22.11 -11.62
N GLN A 121 -1.95 22.33 -10.44
CA GLN A 121 -2.89 23.46 -10.21
C GLN A 121 -2.48 24.52 -9.15
N LYS A 122 -1.20 24.85 -8.97
CA LYS A 122 -0.69 25.81 -7.92
C LYS A 122 -0.90 25.37 -6.46
N TYR A 123 -1.56 24.24 -6.21
CA TYR A 123 -1.70 23.63 -4.88
C TYR A 123 -0.70 22.50 -4.73
N ALA A 124 -0.31 22.21 -3.48
CA ALA A 124 0.41 20.99 -3.20
C ALA A 124 -0.53 19.80 -3.44
N GLY A 125 -0.11 18.88 -4.31
CA GLY A 125 -0.93 17.73 -4.67
C GLY A 125 -1.11 16.74 -3.51
N LEU A 126 -2.01 15.80 -3.70
CA LEU A 126 -2.30 14.72 -2.76
C LEU A 126 -2.14 13.38 -3.47
N ILE A 127 -1.59 12.40 -2.76
CA ILE A 127 -1.70 10.99 -3.14
C ILE A 127 -2.77 10.36 -2.25
N ILE A 128 -3.70 9.65 -2.83
CA ILE A 128 -4.70 8.90 -2.08
C ILE A 128 -4.63 7.43 -2.47
N GLY A 129 -4.94 6.54 -1.54
CA GLY A 129 -4.95 5.14 -1.85
C GLY A 129 -5.61 4.28 -0.80
N VAL A 130 -5.59 2.98 -1.08
CA VAL A 130 -6.11 1.94 -0.22
C VAL A 130 -5.05 0.87 -0.04
N PHE A 131 -4.86 0.44 1.21
CA PHE A 131 -4.19 -0.81 1.52
C PHE A 131 -5.22 -1.93 1.65
N ILE A 132 -4.87 -3.10 1.14
CA ILE A 132 -5.65 -4.32 1.27
C ILE A 132 -4.72 -5.37 1.88
N PHE A 133 -5.06 -5.83 3.08
CA PHE A 133 -4.31 -6.85 3.82
C PHE A 133 -5.14 -8.14 3.85
N PRO A 134 -4.73 -9.20 3.13
CA PRO A 134 -5.37 -10.50 3.28
C PRO A 134 -5.27 -11.01 4.72
N ARG A 135 -6.30 -11.69 5.22
CA ARG A 135 -6.34 -12.26 6.58
C ARG A 135 -5.61 -13.61 6.67
N PHE A 136 -4.41 -13.65 6.13
CA PHE A 136 -3.46 -14.73 6.34
C PHE A 136 -2.05 -14.15 6.44
N GLN A 137 -1.18 -14.89 7.10
CA GLN A 137 0.23 -14.52 7.28
C GLN A 137 1.11 -15.49 6.51
N VAL A 138 2.30 -15.03 6.12
CA VAL A 138 3.32 -15.86 5.49
C VAL A 138 4.35 -16.22 6.55
N GLU A 139 4.73 -17.49 6.60
CA GLU A 139 5.78 -17.94 7.52
C GLU A 139 7.10 -17.20 7.25
N LEU A 140 7.86 -16.97 8.32
CA LEU A 140 9.25 -16.56 8.19
C LEU A 140 9.98 -17.67 7.43
N PRO A 141 10.83 -17.37 6.42
CA PRO A 141 11.69 -18.39 5.88
C PRO A 141 12.48 -18.97 7.05
N ALA A 142 12.26 -20.26 7.33
CA ALA A 142 13.03 -20.95 8.34
C ALA A 142 14.50 -20.77 7.98
N TYR A 143 15.23 -19.99 8.77
CA TYR A 143 16.68 -20.08 8.76
C TYR A 143 16.95 -21.54 9.13
N SER A 144 17.30 -22.36 8.13
CA SER A 144 17.89 -23.65 8.43
C SER A 144 19.18 -23.32 9.15
N MET A 145 19.14 -23.40 10.48
CA MET A 145 20.34 -23.57 11.26
C MET A 145 20.94 -24.87 10.73
N LYS A 146 21.91 -24.75 9.82
CA LYS A 146 22.87 -25.82 9.59
C LYS A 146 23.52 -26.07 10.96
N ARG A 147 23.00 -27.07 11.67
CA ARG A 147 23.65 -27.65 12.83
C ARG A 147 24.94 -28.29 12.31
N GLN A 148 26.05 -27.77 12.82
CA GLN A 148 27.39 -28.36 12.99
C GLN A 148 27.94 -29.23 11.86
#